data_AF-A0A626GJ38-F1
#
_entry.id   AF-A0A626GJ38-F1
#
_cell.length_a   1.000
_cell.length_b   1.000
_cell.length_c   1.000
_cell.angle_alpha   90.00
_cell.angle_beta   90.00
_cell.angle_gamma   90.00
#
_symmetry.space_group_name_H-M   'P 1'
#
loop_
_entity.id
_entity.type
_entity.pdbx_description
1 polymer ?
#
loop_
_entity_poly.entity_id
_entity_poly.type
_entity_poly.pdbx_seq_one_letter_code
_entity_poly.pdbx_strand_id
1 'polypeptide(L)'
;VPAVSQPLADDPAVRDVFCNESVIYRAGGLDSLESWLLRGNGCQWPHSDWHSEQMTTMRHAPGAIRLCWHCDNLLREQFTERLKSIAVENTTKWVLSVVCRDLGFDDMHAVTLPELCWWMVRNNLAEVLPESAARKALRMPKAIVQSATRESEIVPSVLATS
;
A
#
# COMPACT_ATOMS: atom_id res chain seq x y z
N VAL A 1 24.07 7.46 4.62
CA VAL A 1 22.98 7.94 5.50
C VAL A 1 21.97 6.81 5.58
N PRO A 2 21.62 6.29 6.77
CA PRO A 2 20.59 5.24 6.85
C PRO A 2 19.28 5.79 6.29
N ALA A 3 18.51 4.93 5.61
CA ALA A 3 17.18 5.30 5.12
C ALA A 3 16.37 5.81 6.31
N VAL A 4 15.74 6.99 6.16
CA VAL A 4 14.81 7.48 7.17
C VAL A 4 13.74 6.40 7.34
N SER A 5 13.57 5.94 8.58
CA SER A 5 12.51 4.99 8.91
C SER A 5 11.19 5.58 8.45
N GLN A 6 10.37 4.77 7.77
CA GLN A 6 9.07 5.18 7.26
C GLN A 6 7.99 4.36 8.00
N PRO A 7 7.57 4.78 9.21
CA PRO A 7 6.70 3.96 10.06
C PRO A 7 5.32 3.71 9.45
N LEU A 8 4.86 4.58 8.55
CA LEU A 8 3.55 4.44 7.90
C LEU A 8 3.50 3.24 6.96
N ALA A 9 4.65 2.78 6.42
CA ALA A 9 4.72 1.61 5.56
C ALA A 9 4.27 0.32 6.27
N ASP A 10 4.49 0.24 7.58
CA ASP A 10 4.16 -0.91 8.43
C ASP A 10 2.84 -0.74 9.20
N ASP A 11 2.15 0.39 9.06
CA ASP A 11 0.92 0.68 9.80
C ASP A 11 -0.23 -0.20 9.29
N PRO A 12 -0.77 -1.13 10.11
CA PRO A 12 -1.83 -2.03 9.68
C PRO A 12 -3.12 -1.30 9.29
N ALA A 13 -3.32 -0.05 9.71
CA ALA A 13 -4.50 0.72 9.34
C ALA A 13 -4.50 1.13 7.85
N VAL A 14 -3.34 1.21 7.21
CA VAL A 14 -3.20 1.70 5.82
C VAL A 14 -2.39 0.77 4.91
N ARG A 15 -1.86 -0.34 5.42
CA ARG A 15 -1.05 -1.28 4.63
C ARG A 15 -1.72 -1.69 3.31
N ASP A 16 -3.02 -1.98 3.36
CA ASP A 16 -3.77 -2.44 2.18
C ASP A 16 -4.09 -1.30 1.20
N VAL A 17 -4.03 -0.03 1.66
CA VAL A 17 -4.22 1.16 0.81
C VAL A 17 -3.15 1.23 -0.26
N PHE A 18 -1.89 0.93 0.08
CA PHE A 18 -0.78 0.98 -0.87
C PHE A 18 -0.89 -0.06 -1.99
N CYS A 19 -1.65 -1.13 -1.77
CA CYS A 19 -1.90 -2.19 -2.75
C CYS A 19 -3.18 -1.96 -3.58
N ASN A 20 -3.93 -0.88 -3.31
CA ASN A 20 -5.18 -0.60 -4.01
C ASN A 20 -4.93 -0.08 -5.43
N GLU A 21 -5.63 -0.64 -6.42
CA GLU A 21 -5.45 -0.29 -7.84
C GLU A 21 -5.69 1.19 -8.14
N SER A 22 -6.69 1.81 -7.52
CA SER A 22 -6.98 3.24 -7.69
C SER A 22 -5.86 4.12 -7.12
N VAL A 23 -5.26 3.71 -6.00
CA VAL A 23 -4.10 4.40 -5.40
C VAL A 23 -2.89 4.29 -6.32
N ILE A 24 -2.58 3.09 -6.81
CA ILE A 24 -1.48 2.84 -7.75
C ILE A 24 -1.68 3.66 -9.04
N TYR A 25 -2.89 3.67 -9.58
CA TYR A 25 -3.24 4.45 -10.76
C TYR A 25 -3.00 5.95 -10.54
N ARG A 26 -3.49 6.50 -9.42
CA ARG A 26 -3.32 7.94 -9.09
C ARG A 26 -1.87 8.31 -8.78
N ALA A 27 -1.07 7.39 -8.25
CA ALA A 27 0.35 7.61 -8.02
C ALA A 27 1.19 7.66 -9.31
N GLY A 28 0.60 7.32 -10.47
CA GLY A 28 1.25 7.36 -11.78
C GLY A 28 1.26 6.01 -12.52
N GLY A 29 0.62 4.98 -11.97
CA GLY A 29 0.52 3.65 -12.57
C GLY A 29 1.82 2.83 -12.50
N LEU A 30 1.73 1.58 -12.97
CA LEU A 30 2.86 0.63 -12.91
C LEU A 30 4.07 1.08 -13.73
N ASP A 31 3.88 1.81 -14.82
CA ASP A 31 4.99 2.34 -15.63
C ASP A 31 5.86 3.33 -14.81
N SER A 32 5.21 4.16 -13.98
CA SER A 32 5.93 5.05 -13.06
C SER A 32 6.63 4.29 -11.94
N LEU A 33 6.04 3.20 -11.45
CA LEU A 33 6.67 2.31 -10.48
C LEU A 33 7.91 1.64 -11.08
N GLU A 34 7.83 1.14 -12.31
CA GLU A 34 8.95 0.51 -13.02
C GLU A 34 10.09 1.50 -13.25
N SER A 35 9.79 2.73 -13.68
CA SER A 35 10.78 3.80 -13.80
C SER A 35 11.45 4.15 -12.47
N TRP A 36 10.69 4.16 -11.38
CA TRP A 36 11.22 4.39 -10.04
C TRP A 36 12.13 3.24 -9.60
N LEU A 37 11.70 2.00 -9.81
CA LEU A 37 12.48 0.80 -9.52
C LEU A 37 13.80 0.79 -10.30
N LEU A 38 13.79 1.21 -11.56
CA LEU A 38 14.99 1.27 -12.42
C LEU A 38 16.07 2.27 -11.95
N ARG A 39 15.75 3.17 -11.00
CA ARG A 39 16.74 4.05 -10.33
C ARG A 39 17.41 3.41 -9.11
N GLY A 40 16.86 2.31 -8.59
CA GLY A 40 17.43 1.55 -7.48
C GLY A 40 18.71 0.81 -7.85
N ASN A 41 19.24 0.04 -6.90
CA ASN A 41 20.50 -0.70 -7.05
C ASN A 41 20.28 -2.21 -7.00
N GLY A 42 20.95 -2.93 -7.89
CA GLY A 42 21.04 -4.40 -7.88
C GLY A 42 19.75 -5.14 -8.21
N CYS A 43 19.85 -6.47 -8.21
CA CYS A 43 18.71 -7.38 -8.31
C CYS A 43 18.08 -7.57 -6.93
N GLN A 44 16.75 -7.56 -6.84
CA GLN A 44 16.05 -7.77 -5.55
C GLN A 44 15.84 -9.24 -5.20
N TRP A 45 16.17 -10.18 -6.10
CA TRP A 45 16.06 -11.61 -5.83
C TRP A 45 17.35 -12.15 -5.20
N PRO A 46 17.35 -12.61 -3.94
CA PRO A 46 18.58 -12.97 -3.24
C PRO A 46 18.98 -14.45 -3.39
N HIS A 47 18.17 -15.28 -4.05
CA HIS A 47 18.36 -16.74 -4.13
C HIS A 47 18.96 -17.19 -5.46
N SER A 48 19.78 -16.36 -6.08
CA SER A 48 20.51 -16.73 -7.29
C SER A 48 22.00 -16.56 -7.04
N ASP A 49 22.77 -17.56 -7.44
CA ASP A 49 24.22 -17.55 -7.29
C ASP A 49 24.91 -16.65 -8.32
N TRP A 50 24.17 -16.20 -9.34
CA TRP A 50 24.68 -15.36 -10.41
C TRP A 50 23.68 -14.28 -10.81
N HIS A 51 24.18 -13.06 -11.03
CA HIS A 51 23.38 -11.93 -11.48
C HIS A 51 23.99 -11.28 -12.73
N SER A 52 23.14 -11.03 -13.73
CA SER A 52 23.49 -10.19 -14.88
C SER A 52 23.60 -8.73 -14.48
N GLU A 53 24.43 -7.96 -15.20
CA GLU A 53 24.51 -6.49 -15.05
C GLU A 53 23.27 -5.78 -15.60
N GLN A 54 22.60 -6.37 -16.59
CA GLN A 54 21.41 -5.79 -17.19
C GLN A 54 20.22 -5.91 -16.23
N MET A 55 19.63 -4.76 -15.91
CA MET A 55 18.51 -4.65 -14.97
C MET A 55 17.19 -4.53 -15.73
N THR A 56 16.17 -5.20 -15.25
CA THR A 56 14.81 -5.21 -15.79
C THR A 56 13.80 -5.06 -14.65
N THR A 57 12.52 -4.97 -15.01
CA THR A 57 11.41 -5.00 -14.07
C THR A 57 10.42 -6.09 -14.46
N MET A 58 9.96 -6.85 -13.48
CA MET A 58 8.93 -7.87 -13.66
C MET A 58 7.68 -7.46 -12.89
N ARG A 59 6.54 -7.32 -13.59
CA ARG A 59 5.24 -7.07 -12.95
C ARG A 59 4.81 -8.30 -12.16
N HIS A 60 4.40 -8.09 -10.93
CA HIS A 60 3.85 -9.11 -10.06
C HIS A 60 2.87 -8.44 -9.11
N ALA A 61 1.59 -8.80 -9.19
CA ALA A 61 0.53 -8.12 -8.44
C ALA A 61 0.87 -8.02 -6.93
N PRO A 62 0.62 -6.86 -6.29
CA PRO A 62 -0.02 -5.66 -6.84
C PRO A 62 0.93 -4.67 -7.57
N GLY A 63 2.22 -5.00 -7.73
CA GLY A 63 3.24 -4.06 -8.21
C GLY A 63 4.23 -4.65 -9.20
N ALA A 64 5.50 -4.31 -8.99
CA ALA A 64 6.61 -4.77 -9.81
C ALA A 64 7.87 -5.01 -8.96
N ILE A 65 8.79 -5.78 -9.51
CA ILE A 65 10.05 -6.18 -8.88
C ILE A 65 11.20 -5.81 -9.79
N ARG A 66 12.26 -5.20 -9.26
CA ARG A 66 13.52 -4.99 -9.98
C ARG A 66 14.35 -6.26 -9.94
N LEU A 67 14.67 -6.79 -11.10
CA LEU A 67 15.48 -7.99 -11.27
C LEU A 67 16.64 -7.71 -12.23
N CYS A 68 17.67 -8.55 -12.20
CA CYS A 68 18.55 -8.64 -13.36
C CYS A 68 17.90 -9.51 -14.43
N TRP A 69 18.34 -9.37 -15.68
CA TRP A 69 17.82 -10.12 -16.82
C TRP A 69 17.80 -11.65 -16.58
N HIS A 70 18.79 -12.18 -15.87
CA HIS A 70 18.84 -13.60 -15.50
C HIS A 70 17.70 -14.01 -14.55
N CYS A 71 17.55 -13.29 -13.44
CA CYS A 71 16.54 -13.60 -12.44
C CYS A 71 15.13 -13.36 -12.96
N ASP A 72 14.94 -12.34 -13.81
CA ASP A 72 13.68 -12.09 -14.52
C ASP A 72 13.27 -13.32 -15.35
N ASN A 73 14.18 -13.87 -16.16
CA ASN A 73 13.90 -15.08 -16.92
C ASN A 73 13.70 -16.32 -16.04
N LEU A 74 14.45 -16.45 -14.94
CA LEU A 74 14.32 -17.56 -14.00
C LEU A 74 12.96 -17.57 -13.27
N LEU A 75 12.46 -16.38 -12.92
CA LEU A 75 11.25 -16.20 -12.11
C LEU A 75 10.00 -15.93 -12.95
N ARG A 76 10.15 -15.85 -14.28
CA ARG A 76 9.05 -15.63 -15.21
C ARG A 76 7.91 -16.61 -14.92
N GLU A 77 6.69 -16.09 -14.87
CA GLU A 77 5.45 -16.85 -14.60
C GLU A 77 5.36 -17.52 -13.22
N GLN A 78 6.28 -17.25 -12.30
CA GLN A 78 6.16 -17.71 -10.92
C GLN A 78 5.29 -16.76 -10.07
N PHE A 79 4.41 -17.34 -9.25
CA PHE A 79 3.54 -16.61 -8.33
C PHE A 79 3.75 -17.13 -6.91
N THR A 80 4.80 -16.63 -6.24
CA THR A 80 5.12 -17.03 -4.87
C THR A 80 4.82 -15.89 -3.89
N GLU A 81 4.50 -16.23 -2.64
CA GLU A 81 4.28 -15.24 -1.59
C GLU A 81 5.52 -14.34 -1.38
N ARG A 82 6.70 -14.87 -1.67
CA ARG A 82 7.95 -14.10 -1.59
C ARG A 82 8.05 -13.03 -2.67
N LEU A 83 7.73 -13.37 -3.92
CA LEU A 83 7.67 -12.39 -5.00
C LEU A 83 6.59 -11.34 -4.72
N LYS A 84 5.43 -11.78 -4.25
CA LYS A 84 4.36 -10.89 -3.81
C LYS A 84 4.84 -9.93 -2.72
N SER A 85 5.53 -10.42 -1.70
CA SER A 85 6.06 -9.59 -0.62
C SER A 85 7.03 -8.51 -1.13
N ILE A 86 7.91 -8.85 -2.07
CA ILE A 86 8.83 -7.87 -2.67
C ILE A 86 8.04 -6.82 -3.48
N ALA A 87 7.06 -7.25 -4.26
CA ALA A 87 6.21 -6.34 -5.03
C ALA A 87 5.39 -5.40 -4.13
N VAL A 88 4.83 -5.91 -3.02
CA VAL A 88 4.11 -5.09 -2.02
C VAL A 88 5.07 -4.06 -1.40
N GLU A 89 6.24 -4.48 -0.95
CA GLU A 89 7.23 -3.58 -0.35
C GLU A 89 7.65 -2.46 -1.32
N ASN A 90 7.91 -2.82 -2.58
CA ASN A 90 8.22 -1.86 -3.64
C ASN A 90 7.08 -0.88 -3.88
N THR A 91 5.85 -1.38 -3.97
CA THR A 91 4.67 -0.55 -4.22
C THR A 91 4.45 0.44 -3.08
N THR A 92 4.54 -0.02 -1.83
CA THR A 92 4.42 0.83 -0.64
C THR A 92 5.47 1.93 -0.61
N LYS A 93 6.75 1.58 -0.80
CA LYS A 93 7.85 2.57 -0.82
C LYS A 93 7.69 3.59 -1.94
N TRP A 94 7.31 3.13 -3.12
CA TRP A 94 7.08 4.00 -4.26
C TRP A 94 5.89 4.94 -4.05
N VAL A 95 4.73 4.43 -3.61
CA VAL A 95 3.56 5.28 -3.34
C VAL A 95 3.89 6.35 -2.30
N LEU A 96 4.60 5.98 -1.23
CA LEU A 96 5.02 6.95 -0.21
C LEU A 96 5.99 7.99 -0.79
N SER A 97 6.90 7.60 -1.69
CA SER A 97 7.76 8.57 -2.39
C SER A 97 6.97 9.54 -3.27
N VAL A 98 5.89 9.07 -3.91
CA VAL A 98 4.99 9.90 -4.71
C VAL A 98 4.21 10.87 -3.83
N VAL A 99 3.64 10.39 -2.72
CA VAL A 99 2.95 11.25 -1.74
C VAL A 99 3.88 12.35 -1.24
N CYS A 100 5.11 11.98 -0.87
CA CYS A 100 6.14 12.90 -0.39
C CYS A 100 6.41 14.02 -1.41
N ARG A 101 6.70 13.62 -2.66
CA ARG A 101 6.97 14.54 -3.78
C ARG A 101 5.77 15.44 -4.10
N ASP A 102 4.57 14.89 -4.19
CA ASP A 102 3.37 15.62 -4.59
C ASP A 102 2.90 16.64 -3.54
N LEU A 103 3.30 16.43 -2.28
CA LEU A 103 3.10 17.38 -1.19
C LEU A 103 4.25 18.39 -1.04
N GLY A 104 5.32 18.25 -1.85
CA GLY A 104 6.44 19.19 -1.89
C GLY A 104 7.47 18.99 -0.77
N PHE A 105 7.52 17.81 -0.17
CA PHE A 105 8.54 17.45 0.82
C PHE A 105 9.82 16.93 0.15
N ASP A 106 10.90 16.86 0.90
CA ASP A 106 12.17 16.28 0.45
C ASP A 106 12.19 14.73 0.58
N ASP A 107 13.18 14.09 -0.06
CA ASP A 107 13.31 12.64 -0.09
C ASP A 107 13.60 11.99 1.30
N MET A 108 13.91 12.79 2.31
CA MET A 108 14.17 12.33 3.69
C MET A 108 12.93 12.47 4.58
N HIS A 109 11.83 13.04 4.09
CA HIS A 109 10.63 13.23 4.89
C HIS A 109 9.85 11.93 5.07
N ALA A 110 9.61 11.57 6.34
CA ALA A 110 8.74 10.46 6.68
C ALA A 110 7.27 10.90 6.63
N VAL A 111 6.60 10.60 5.51
CA VAL A 111 5.16 10.81 5.32
C VAL A 111 4.33 10.35 6.52
N THR A 112 3.52 11.25 7.06
CA THR A 112 2.62 10.97 8.18
C THR A 112 1.23 10.51 7.72
N LEU A 113 0.45 9.89 8.62
CA LEU A 113 -0.92 9.47 8.30
C LEU A 113 -1.81 10.65 7.84
N PRO A 114 -1.83 11.83 8.52
CA PRO A 114 -2.59 12.98 8.04
C PRO A 114 -2.17 13.46 6.64
N GLU A 115 -0.89 13.41 6.30
CA GLU A 115 -0.37 13.77 4.97
C GLU A 115 -0.84 12.79 3.91
N LEU A 116 -0.78 11.48 4.19
CA LEU A 116 -1.36 10.46 3.30
C LEU A 116 -2.86 10.69 3.09
N CYS A 117 -3.62 10.91 4.16
CA CYS A 117 -5.05 11.21 4.08
C CYS A 117 -5.31 12.45 3.22
N TRP A 118 -4.52 13.51 3.38
CA TRP A 118 -4.66 14.73 2.58
C TRP A 118 -4.36 14.50 1.10
N TRP A 119 -3.28 13.77 0.79
CA TRP A 119 -2.95 13.40 -0.59
C TRP A 119 -4.08 12.56 -1.22
N MET A 120 -4.64 11.61 -0.46
CA MET A 120 -5.75 10.78 -0.95
C MET A 120 -7.00 11.61 -1.24
N VAL A 121 -7.38 12.53 -0.36
CA VAL A 121 -8.53 13.43 -0.58
C VAL A 121 -8.30 14.29 -1.83
N ARG A 122 -7.12 14.88 -1.99
CA ARG A 122 -6.77 15.68 -3.18
C ARG A 122 -6.82 14.88 -4.49
N ASN A 123 -6.63 13.57 -4.42
CA ASN A 123 -6.64 12.66 -5.57
C ASN A 123 -7.97 11.92 -5.76
N ASN A 124 -9.04 12.31 -5.07
CA ASN A 124 -10.37 11.68 -5.13
C ASN A 124 -10.35 10.19 -4.68
N LEU A 125 -9.55 9.87 -3.66
CA LEU A 125 -9.41 8.53 -3.08
C LEU A 125 -9.96 8.43 -1.66
N ALA A 126 -10.79 9.38 -1.23
CA ALA A 126 -11.32 9.41 0.13
C ALA A 126 -12.10 8.12 0.49
N GLU A 127 -12.80 7.52 -0.48
CA GLU A 127 -13.54 6.26 -0.31
C GLU A 127 -12.65 5.02 -0.12
N VAL A 128 -11.40 5.09 -0.56
CA VAL A 128 -10.41 4.00 -0.38
C VAL A 128 -9.84 4.03 1.04
N LEU A 129 -9.96 5.16 1.76
CA LEU A 129 -9.41 5.30 3.10
C LEU A 129 -10.17 4.41 4.09
N PRO A 130 -9.49 3.48 4.78
CA PRO A 130 -10.13 2.67 5.80
C PRO A 130 -10.67 3.55 6.93
N GLU A 131 -11.86 3.21 7.45
CA GLU A 131 -12.46 3.96 8.56
C GLU A 131 -11.55 3.99 9.80
N SER A 132 -10.78 2.92 10.02
CA SER A 132 -9.77 2.85 11.07
C SER A 132 -8.67 3.91 10.91
N ALA A 133 -8.19 4.11 9.68
CA ALA A 133 -7.21 5.14 9.34
C ALA A 133 -7.82 6.55 9.48
N ALA A 134 -9.05 6.76 8.98
CA ALA A 134 -9.76 8.02 9.10
C ALA A 134 -9.97 8.41 10.58
N ARG A 135 -10.45 7.47 11.41
CA ARG A 135 -10.59 7.69 12.86
C ARG A 135 -9.27 8.02 13.53
N LYS A 136 -8.19 7.28 13.20
CA LYS A 136 -6.86 7.52 13.76
C LYS A 136 -6.34 8.92 13.38
N ALA A 137 -6.52 9.34 12.12
CA ALA A 137 -6.14 10.67 11.65
C ALA A 137 -6.94 11.79 12.36
N LEU A 138 -8.24 11.56 12.59
CA LEU A 138 -9.15 12.48 13.28
C LEU A 138 -9.08 12.39 14.81
N ARG A 139 -8.20 11.54 15.36
CA ARG A 139 -8.09 11.26 16.81
C ARG A 139 -9.42 10.84 17.45
N MET A 140 -10.26 10.15 16.68
CA MET A 140 -11.53 9.61 17.15
C MET A 140 -11.33 8.27 17.89
N PRO A 141 -12.19 7.94 18.86
CA PRO A 141 -12.20 6.62 19.49
C PRO A 141 -12.36 5.49 18.46
N LYS A 142 -11.78 4.32 18.76
CA LYS A 142 -11.97 3.10 17.93
C LYS A 142 -13.47 2.78 17.83
N ALA A 143 -13.90 2.32 16.67
CA ALA A 143 -15.25 1.80 16.48
C ALA A 143 -15.53 0.73 17.55
N ILE A 144 -16.54 0.97 18.38
CA ILE A 144 -17.19 -0.14 19.07
C ILE A 144 -18.10 -0.73 18.01
N VAL A 145 -17.65 -1.79 17.36
CA VAL A 145 -18.54 -2.60 16.52
C VAL A 145 -19.50 -3.26 17.52
N GLN A 146 -20.67 -2.66 17.69
CA GLN A 146 -21.77 -3.35 18.35
C GLN A 146 -22.12 -4.51 17.42
N SER A 147 -21.59 -5.69 17.74
CA SER A 147 -22.07 -6.93 17.15
C SER A 147 -23.57 -6.96 17.38
N ALA A 148 -24.33 -6.87 16.30
CA ALA A 148 -25.79 -6.96 16.19
C ALA A 148 -26.54 -7.03 17.53
N THR A 149 -27.44 -6.07 17.77
CA THR A 149 -28.60 -6.26 18.66
C THR A 149 -29.12 -7.67 18.46
N ARG A 150 -28.90 -8.52 19.46
CA ARG A 150 -29.42 -9.88 19.50
C ARG A 150 -30.93 -9.74 19.35
N GLU A 151 -31.54 -10.38 18.35
CA GLU A 151 -33.00 -10.34 18.10
C GLU A 151 -33.86 -10.67 19.34
N SER A 152 -33.24 -11.20 20.41
CA SER A 152 -33.82 -11.39 21.73
C SER A 152 -34.20 -10.12 22.51
N GLU A 153 -33.81 -8.92 22.06
CA GLU A 153 -34.22 -7.64 22.69
C GLU A 153 -35.50 -7.04 22.07
N ILE A 154 -36.08 -7.69 21.06
CA ILE A 154 -37.39 -7.31 20.52
C ILE A 154 -38.45 -7.72 21.54
N VAL A 155 -38.88 -6.79 22.38
CA VAL A 155 -40.06 -6.96 23.22
C VAL A 155 -41.30 -6.84 22.32
N PRO A 156 -42.15 -7.87 22.19
CA PRO A 156 -43.38 -7.73 21.44
C PRO A 156 -44.29 -6.76 22.18
N SER A 157 -44.48 -5.54 21.66
CA SER A 157 -45.59 -4.70 22.11
C SER A 157 -46.87 -5.33 21.59
N VAL A 158 -47.71 -5.79 22.52
CA VAL A 158 -49.03 -6.38 22.23
C VAL A 158 -49.81 -5.46 21.30
N LEU A 159 -50.27 -6.00 20.18
CA LEU A 159 -51.13 -5.29 19.23
C LEU A 159 -52.47 -5.03 19.93
N ALA A 160 -52.86 -3.75 20.02
CA ALA A 160 -54.17 -3.37 20.52
C ALA A 160 -55.25 -3.92 19.58
N THR A 161 -56.09 -4.82 20.08
CA THR A 161 -57.32 -5.23 19.39
C THR A 161 -58.38 -4.15 19.53
N SER A 162 -58.84 -3.60 18.41
CA SER A 162 -60.21 -3.12 18.19
C SER A 162 -60.50 -3.07 16.69
#